data_AF-A0AAD7TS74-F1
#
_entry.id   AF-A0AAD7TS74-F1
#
_cell.length_a   1.000
_cell.length_b   1.000
_cell.length_c   1.000
_cell.angle_alpha   90.00
_cell.angle_beta   90.00
_cell.angle_gamma   90.00
#
_symmetry.space_group_name_H-M   'P 1'
#
loop_
_entity.id
_entity.type
_entity.pdbx_description
1 polymer ?
#
loop_
_entity_poly.entity_id
_entity_poly.type
_entity_poly.pdbx_seq_one_letter_code
_entity_poly.pdbx_strand_id
1 'polypeptide(L)'
;MASTIPAPLPPSTANWHWKNKTVTPWAKQWFERELTAVRVNGEGSEEVGIERVVEVDGDVELGQRKSKLITIYDCRVVLNWSGTASDGTAVSGKLTIPEVSHEVTLDGTSDYVYEWKLDTDRSPAVEALFNLAKSRLPAALEAKFAAFPAAIIDTHGKDLTVSADPSRQGSPAPSGASATAAKSTQSDAALKKRADGSGAVKSSGVAVNTTRVTVDAHFMAPADDLFGLLTDEKRIPHWTRAPAKSKAEPGAEYSLFGGGVKGKFVSLSPPKEFVQTWALESPTWPSGHSATLTTTLEQGSDSTKVTWALDGVPLGMEEEITRNLQGYYVHGLKSIGYVQVSPYVPPPQKKRIPDEPERGSQSQKAAAVGFGSNTCAALGFAVLVFGAAFALPYIYGRP
;
A
#
# COMPACT_ATOMS: atom_id res chain seq x y z
N MET A 1 50.35 -37.19 12.12
CA MET A 1 48.92 -37.42 11.89
C MET A 1 48.25 -36.05 11.88
N ALA A 2 48.19 -35.40 10.72
CA ALA A 2 47.69 -34.03 10.59
C ALA A 2 46.16 -34.03 10.59
N SER A 3 45.56 -33.18 11.44
CA SER A 3 44.12 -32.89 11.48
C SER A 3 43.65 -32.29 10.16
N THR A 4 42.76 -32.99 9.45
CA THR A 4 42.05 -32.43 8.31
C THR A 4 40.86 -31.63 8.81
N ILE A 5 41.05 -30.33 9.03
CA ILE A 5 39.95 -29.38 9.19
C ILE A 5 39.23 -29.33 7.82
N PRO A 6 37.93 -29.67 7.73
CA PRO A 6 37.21 -29.54 6.47
C PRO A 6 37.18 -28.06 6.05
N ALA A 7 37.43 -27.81 4.77
CA ALA A 7 37.43 -26.46 4.23
C ALA A 7 36.08 -25.78 4.47
N PRO A 8 36.05 -24.49 4.84
CA PRO A 8 34.79 -23.74 4.92
C PRO A 8 34.10 -23.79 3.57
N LEU A 9 32.78 -24.02 3.59
CA LEU A 9 31.95 -23.97 2.39
C LEU A 9 32.17 -22.62 1.68
N PRO A 10 32.24 -22.59 0.34
CA PRO A 10 32.36 -21.34 -0.39
C PRO A 10 31.19 -20.42 0.01
N PRO A 11 31.40 -19.10 0.13
CA PRO A 11 30.32 -18.15 0.42
C PRO A 11 29.21 -18.41 -0.59
N SER A 12 28.05 -18.80 -0.08
CA SER A 12 26.97 -19.27 -0.92
C SER A 12 26.62 -18.19 -1.94
N THR A 13 26.23 -18.63 -3.13
CA THR A 13 25.71 -17.85 -4.26
C THR A 13 24.42 -17.06 -3.92
N ALA A 14 24.09 -16.88 -2.63
CA ALA A 14 22.85 -16.34 -2.08
C ALA A 14 22.64 -14.83 -2.28
N ASN A 15 23.62 -14.12 -2.85
CA ASN A 15 23.52 -12.69 -3.19
C ASN A 15 23.35 -12.42 -4.70
N TRP A 16 23.18 -13.49 -5.51
CA TRP A 16 23.03 -13.41 -6.96
C TRP A 16 21.58 -13.31 -7.47
N HIS A 17 20.60 -13.59 -6.60
CA HIS A 17 19.17 -13.45 -6.90
C HIS A 17 18.68 -12.09 -6.43
N TRP A 18 17.83 -11.43 -7.23
CA TRP A 18 17.16 -10.20 -6.81
C TRP A 18 16.32 -10.48 -5.56
N LYS A 19 16.57 -9.71 -4.51
CA LYS A 19 15.75 -9.68 -3.30
C LYS A 19 15.20 -8.27 -3.17
N ASN A 20 13.90 -8.12 -3.00
CA ASN A 20 13.27 -6.83 -2.70
C ASN A 20 12.61 -6.93 -1.33
N LYS A 21 12.76 -5.86 -0.55
CA LYS A 21 12.07 -5.66 0.72
C LYS A 21 11.31 -4.35 0.62
N THR A 22 9.99 -4.43 0.72
CA THR A 22 9.16 -3.23 0.89
C THR A 22 9.42 -2.65 2.27
N VAL A 23 9.79 -1.39 2.31
CA VAL A 23 10.06 -0.62 3.53
C VAL A 23 9.13 0.59 3.66
N THR A 24 8.08 0.67 2.83
CA THR A 24 7.08 1.74 2.84
C THR A 24 6.56 2.09 4.24
N PRO A 25 6.14 1.15 5.11
CA PRO A 25 5.65 1.51 6.45
C PRO A 25 6.72 2.22 7.31
N TRP A 26 7.97 1.76 7.22
CA TRP A 26 9.10 2.38 7.92
C TRP A 26 9.41 3.77 7.33
N ALA A 27 9.38 3.90 6.01
CA ALA A 27 9.62 5.17 5.32
C ALA A 27 8.61 6.24 5.75
N LYS A 28 7.31 5.89 5.86
CA LYS A 28 6.29 6.84 6.34
C LYS A 28 6.61 7.35 7.75
N GLN A 29 6.97 6.45 8.67
CA GLN A 29 7.38 6.82 10.03
C GLN A 29 8.67 7.67 10.04
N TRP A 30 9.61 7.36 9.15
CA TRP A 30 10.84 8.12 9.01
C TRP A 30 10.56 9.55 8.54
N PHE A 31 9.72 9.74 7.53
CA PHE A 31 9.31 11.07 7.07
C PHE A 31 8.57 11.84 8.16
N GLU A 32 7.64 11.20 8.88
CA GLU A 32 6.94 11.80 10.02
C GLU A 32 7.90 12.34 11.08
N ARG A 33 8.94 11.57 11.42
CA ARG A 33 9.93 11.97 12.43
C ARG A 33 10.91 13.02 11.93
N GLU A 34 11.48 12.83 10.75
CA GLU A 34 12.60 13.66 10.28
C GLU A 34 12.15 15.00 9.71
N LEU A 35 10.99 15.03 9.05
CA LEU A 35 10.49 16.28 8.45
C LEU A 35 9.92 17.22 9.50
N THR A 36 9.28 16.71 10.56
CA THR A 36 8.78 17.56 11.67
C THR A 36 9.89 18.20 12.49
N ALA A 37 11.11 17.65 12.43
CA ALA A 37 12.30 18.25 13.02
C ALA A 37 12.85 19.45 12.20
N VAL A 38 12.33 19.70 10.99
CA VAL A 38 12.79 20.81 10.14
C VAL A 38 12.23 22.13 10.64
N ARG A 39 13.14 23.00 11.08
CA ARG A 39 12.89 24.37 11.52
C ARG A 39 13.91 25.29 10.86
N VAL A 40 13.45 26.45 10.39
CA VAL A 40 14.27 27.49 9.77
C VAL A 40 13.99 28.83 10.43
N ASN A 41 15.05 29.54 10.76
CA ASN A 41 14.97 30.86 11.40
C ASN A 41 15.14 31.95 10.34
N GLY A 42 14.44 33.08 10.54
CA GLY A 42 14.64 34.31 9.80
C GLY A 42 15.85 35.11 10.27
N GLU A 43 15.98 36.35 9.80
CA GLU A 43 17.05 37.26 10.22
C GLU A 43 16.86 37.80 11.65
N GLY A 44 15.66 37.66 12.22
CA GLY A 44 15.29 38.06 13.58
C GLY A 44 14.76 36.90 14.43
N SER A 45 13.70 37.16 15.21
CA SER A 45 13.03 36.14 16.04
C SER A 45 11.93 35.36 15.30
N GLU A 46 11.97 35.36 13.97
CA GLU A 46 10.99 34.69 13.12
C GLU A 46 11.39 33.23 12.95
N GLU A 47 10.44 32.33 13.11
CA GLU A 47 10.68 30.89 12.94
C GLU A 47 9.59 30.31 12.03
N VAL A 48 10.00 29.45 11.10
CA VAL A 48 9.11 28.68 10.23
C VAL A 48 9.52 27.21 10.31
N GLY A 49 8.55 26.31 10.33
CA GLY A 49 8.79 24.89 10.49
C GLY A 49 7.72 24.01 9.89
N ILE A 50 8.05 22.74 9.76
CA ILE A 50 7.05 21.71 9.53
C ILE A 50 6.37 21.40 10.86
N GLU A 51 5.05 21.48 10.88
CA GLU A 51 4.24 21.16 12.05
C GLU A 51 3.95 19.65 12.11
N ARG A 52 3.49 19.09 10.99
CA ARG A 52 3.20 17.65 10.86
C ARG A 52 3.22 17.19 9.41
N VAL A 53 3.45 15.90 9.23
CA VAL A 53 3.20 15.22 7.96
C VAL A 53 1.73 14.81 7.92
N VAL A 54 1.05 15.13 6.82
CA VAL A 54 -0.37 14.83 6.61
C VAL A 54 -0.54 13.49 5.92
N GLU A 55 0.26 13.26 4.89
CA GLU A 55 0.17 12.08 4.03
C GLU A 55 1.54 11.83 3.39
N VAL A 56 1.93 10.57 3.35
CA VAL A 56 3.01 10.07 2.50
C VAL A 56 2.42 8.93 1.70
N ASP A 57 2.30 9.14 0.40
CA ASP A 57 1.74 8.18 -0.54
C ASP A 57 2.80 7.76 -1.55
N GLY A 58 2.80 6.50 -1.95
CA GLY A 58 3.85 5.91 -2.79
C GLY A 58 4.60 4.76 -2.13
N ASP A 59 5.55 4.23 -2.88
CA ASP A 59 6.23 2.97 -2.57
C ASP A 59 7.72 3.18 -2.32
N VAL A 60 8.24 2.49 -1.30
CA VAL A 60 9.66 2.51 -0.94
C VAL A 60 10.12 1.07 -0.79
N GLU A 61 11.10 0.70 -1.60
CA GLU A 61 11.71 -0.62 -1.61
C GLU A 61 13.22 -0.54 -1.45
N LEU A 62 13.77 -1.54 -0.78
CA LEU A 62 15.19 -1.82 -0.76
C LEU A 62 15.42 -3.15 -1.50
N GLY A 63 16.15 -3.09 -2.60
CA GLY A 63 16.55 -4.22 -3.42
C GLY A 63 18.00 -4.62 -3.18
N GLN A 64 18.34 -5.88 -3.49
CA GLN A 64 19.72 -6.35 -3.64
C GLN A 64 19.91 -6.87 -5.07
N ARG A 65 20.80 -6.24 -5.83
CA ARG A 65 21.14 -6.62 -7.21
C ARG A 65 22.65 -6.70 -7.39
N LYS A 66 23.14 -7.84 -7.89
CA LYS A 66 24.57 -8.09 -8.11
C LYS A 66 25.41 -7.77 -6.86
N SER A 67 24.94 -8.22 -5.70
CA SER A 67 25.53 -7.94 -4.38
C SER A 67 25.55 -6.46 -3.93
N LYS A 68 24.89 -5.54 -4.66
CA LYS A 68 24.71 -4.14 -4.26
C LYS A 68 23.29 -3.91 -3.75
N LEU A 69 23.17 -3.15 -2.67
CA LEU A 69 21.88 -2.63 -2.23
C LEU A 69 21.48 -1.48 -3.13
N ILE A 70 20.24 -1.49 -3.59
CA ILE A 70 19.62 -0.43 -4.38
C ILE A 70 18.36 -0.01 -3.66
N THR A 71 18.19 1.27 -3.40
CA THR A 71 16.90 1.81 -2.98
C THR A 71 16.08 2.07 -4.24
N ILE A 72 14.76 1.94 -4.15
CA ILE A 72 13.81 2.36 -5.18
C ILE A 72 12.67 3.03 -4.43
N TYR A 73 12.40 4.29 -4.71
CA TYR A 73 11.28 4.98 -4.11
C TYR A 73 10.75 6.07 -5.01
N ASP A 74 9.46 6.27 -4.91
CA ASP A 74 8.70 7.37 -5.47
C ASP A 74 7.56 7.67 -4.49
N CYS A 75 7.59 8.87 -3.90
CA CYS A 75 6.65 9.27 -2.86
C CYS A 75 6.11 10.67 -3.11
N ARG A 76 4.79 10.82 -3.01
CA ARG A 76 4.12 12.10 -2.82
C ARG A 76 4.03 12.42 -1.33
N VAL A 77 4.55 13.57 -0.94
CA VAL A 77 4.61 14.01 0.46
C VAL A 77 3.77 15.27 0.67
N VAL A 78 2.87 15.20 1.65
CA VAL A 78 1.98 16.31 2.01
C VAL A 78 2.24 16.73 3.45
N LEU A 79 2.54 18.00 3.65
CA LEU A 79 2.99 18.58 4.91
C LEU A 79 2.09 19.75 5.32
N ASN A 80 1.92 19.93 6.63
CA ASN A 80 1.48 21.18 7.22
C ASN A 80 2.70 21.92 7.75
N TRP A 81 2.83 23.18 7.40
CA TRP A 81 3.89 24.06 7.89
C TRP A 81 3.27 25.24 8.64
N SER A 82 4.02 25.76 9.59
CA SER A 82 3.62 26.89 10.42
C SER A 82 4.79 27.83 10.65
N GLY A 83 4.51 29.09 10.91
CA GLY A 83 5.53 30.06 11.32
C GLY A 83 5.01 31.09 12.29
N THR A 84 5.93 31.78 12.96
CA THR A 84 5.62 32.86 13.89
C THR A 84 6.52 34.06 13.59
N ALA A 85 5.91 35.22 13.38
CA ALA A 85 6.61 36.47 13.15
C ALA A 85 7.11 37.08 14.46
N SER A 86 8.00 38.07 14.33
CA SER A 86 8.54 38.81 15.47
C SER A 86 7.49 39.59 16.28
N ASP A 87 6.34 39.90 15.67
CA ASP A 87 5.19 40.55 16.30
C ASP A 87 4.21 39.56 16.97
N GLY A 88 4.49 38.25 16.92
CA GLY A 88 3.63 37.19 17.44
C GLY A 88 2.55 36.71 16.46
N THR A 89 2.51 37.24 15.24
CA THR A 89 1.58 36.77 14.20
C THR A 89 1.94 35.34 13.79
N ALA A 90 0.99 34.42 13.91
CA ALA A 90 1.14 33.04 13.46
C ALA A 90 0.63 32.89 12.02
N VAL A 91 1.33 32.08 11.23
CA VAL A 91 0.93 31.65 9.89
C VAL A 91 0.89 30.14 9.83
N SER A 92 -0.06 29.59 9.07
CA SER A 92 -0.09 28.18 8.73
C SER A 92 -0.46 27.98 7.27
N GLY A 93 -0.01 26.85 6.74
CA GLY A 93 -0.37 26.42 5.41
C GLY A 93 -0.01 24.97 5.15
N LYS A 94 -0.28 24.57 3.91
CA LYS A 94 -0.03 23.24 3.38
C LYS A 94 1.03 23.30 2.30
N LEU A 95 1.96 22.35 2.34
CA LEU A 95 3.00 22.15 1.33
C LEU A 95 2.84 20.75 0.75
N THR A 96 2.71 20.64 -0.56
CA THR A 96 2.66 19.35 -1.27
C THR A 96 3.89 19.23 -2.16
N ILE A 97 4.58 18.11 -2.03
CA ILE A 97 5.72 17.73 -2.87
C ILE A 97 5.22 16.52 -3.66
N PRO A 98 4.89 16.68 -4.95
CA PRO A 98 4.23 15.64 -5.73
C PRO A 98 5.13 14.43 -5.94
N GLU A 99 6.45 14.64 -5.98
CA GLU A 99 7.43 13.60 -6.24
C GLU A 99 8.69 13.79 -5.38
N VAL A 100 8.99 12.78 -4.56
CA VAL A 100 10.25 12.56 -3.87
C VAL A 100 10.73 11.19 -4.33
N SER A 101 11.63 11.17 -5.31
CA SER A 101 12.09 9.96 -5.99
C SER A 101 13.61 9.90 -6.11
N HIS A 102 14.15 8.77 -6.58
CA HIS A 102 15.58 8.66 -6.88
C HIS A 102 16.04 9.65 -7.94
N GLU A 103 15.22 9.86 -8.97
CA GLU A 103 15.58 10.72 -10.11
C GLU A 103 15.78 12.17 -9.67
N VAL A 104 14.96 12.61 -8.70
CA VAL A 104 15.04 13.95 -8.10
C VAL A 104 16.12 14.01 -7.01
N THR A 105 16.20 13.01 -6.12
CA THR A 105 17.05 13.08 -4.92
C THR A 105 18.53 12.78 -5.20
N LEU A 106 18.80 11.74 -5.99
CA LEU A 106 20.14 11.17 -6.16
C LEU A 106 20.72 11.46 -7.53
N ASP A 107 19.90 11.30 -8.58
CA ASP A 107 20.38 11.48 -9.95
C ASP A 107 20.36 12.96 -10.37
N GLY A 108 19.57 13.80 -9.71
CA GLY A 108 19.44 15.23 -10.02
C GLY A 108 18.95 15.47 -11.45
N THR A 109 18.20 14.51 -12.00
CA THR A 109 17.68 14.58 -13.38
C THR A 109 16.45 15.49 -13.46
N SER A 110 15.83 15.78 -12.32
CA SER A 110 14.71 16.70 -12.16
C SER A 110 14.82 17.46 -10.84
N ASP A 111 14.22 18.65 -10.78
CA ASP A 111 14.17 19.47 -9.57
C ASP A 111 12.93 19.13 -8.73
N TYR A 112 13.01 19.33 -7.41
CA TYR A 112 11.84 19.23 -6.55
C TYR A 112 10.79 20.29 -6.89
N VAL A 113 9.54 19.85 -7.02
CA VAL A 113 8.40 20.74 -7.19
C VAL A 113 7.74 20.96 -5.84
N TYR A 114 7.46 22.22 -5.50
CA TYR A 114 6.83 22.60 -4.24
C TYR A 114 5.52 23.34 -4.49
N GLU A 115 4.40 22.70 -4.15
CA GLU A 115 3.07 23.28 -4.24
C GLU A 115 2.64 23.85 -2.90
N TRP A 116 2.50 25.18 -2.85
CA TRP A 116 2.18 25.89 -1.61
C TRP A 116 0.71 26.31 -1.58
N LYS A 117 0.06 26.05 -0.45
CA LYS A 117 -1.25 26.60 -0.11
C LYS A 117 -1.16 27.29 1.25
N LEU A 118 -1.74 28.48 1.33
CA LEU A 118 -1.84 29.25 2.56
C LEU A 118 -3.22 29.03 3.17
N ASP A 119 -3.29 28.74 4.47
CA ASP A 119 -4.56 28.57 5.18
C ASP A 119 -4.92 29.82 6.02
N THR A 120 -3.94 30.67 6.34
CA THR A 120 -4.15 31.96 7.02
C THR A 120 -4.45 33.09 6.03
N ASP A 121 -5.30 34.05 6.41
CA ASP A 121 -5.56 35.24 5.60
C ASP A 121 -4.30 36.08 5.36
N ARG A 122 -4.20 36.67 4.17
CA ARG A 122 -3.01 37.43 3.78
C ARG A 122 -2.93 38.76 4.52
N SER A 123 -1.79 38.98 5.16
CA SER A 123 -1.34 40.25 5.71
C SER A 123 0.13 40.46 5.35
N PRO A 124 0.68 41.69 5.43
CA PRO A 124 2.09 41.92 5.14
C PRO A 124 3.04 41.03 5.97
N ALA A 125 2.72 40.78 7.24
CA ALA A 125 3.49 39.89 8.11
C ALA A 125 3.39 38.41 7.68
N VAL A 126 2.18 37.95 7.32
CA VAL A 126 1.94 36.59 6.82
C VAL A 126 2.66 36.36 5.48
N GLU A 127 2.66 37.34 4.59
CA GLU A 127 3.38 37.25 3.31
C GLU A 127 4.89 37.23 3.48
N ALA A 128 5.44 38.00 4.42
CA ALA A 128 6.87 37.95 4.77
C ALA A 128 7.29 36.55 5.23
N LEU A 129 6.55 35.95 6.18
CA LEU A 129 6.80 34.58 6.65
C LEU A 129 6.61 33.54 5.54
N PHE A 130 5.62 33.71 4.67
CA PHE A 130 5.40 32.81 3.54
C PHE A 130 6.55 32.85 2.53
N ASN A 131 7.12 34.03 2.28
CA ASN A 131 8.30 34.19 1.44
C ASN A 131 9.56 33.61 2.11
N LEU A 132 9.69 33.74 3.44
CA LEU A 132 10.74 33.09 4.21
C LEU A 132 10.63 31.56 4.11
N ALA A 133 9.42 31.02 4.29
CA ALA A 133 9.13 29.60 4.15
C ALA A 133 9.57 29.09 2.77
N LYS A 134 9.16 29.77 1.69
CA LYS A 134 9.49 29.42 0.31
C LYS A 134 10.97 29.51 -0.02
N SER A 135 11.73 30.37 0.64
CA SER A 135 13.16 30.55 0.36
C SER A 135 14.05 29.60 1.17
N ARG A 136 13.62 29.17 2.36
CA ARG A 136 14.47 28.41 3.30
C ARG A 136 14.03 26.96 3.52
N LEU A 137 12.73 26.66 3.53
CA LEU A 137 12.26 25.30 3.77
C LEU A 137 12.67 24.31 2.67
N PRO A 138 12.62 24.63 1.36
CA PRO A 138 13.06 23.70 0.31
C PRO A 138 14.47 23.14 0.56
N ALA A 139 15.46 24.02 0.76
CA ALA A 139 16.83 23.59 1.00
C ALA A 139 16.98 22.72 2.27
N ALA A 140 16.22 23.02 3.33
CA ALA A 140 16.25 22.24 4.56
C ALA A 140 15.57 20.86 4.40
N LEU A 141 14.50 20.77 3.62
CA LEU A 141 13.81 19.52 3.29
C LEU A 141 14.68 18.65 2.38
N GLU A 142 15.32 19.24 1.37
CA GLU A 142 16.24 18.56 0.46
C GLU A 142 17.43 17.93 1.19
N ALA A 143 17.97 18.62 2.20
CA ALA A 143 19.01 18.04 3.06
C ALA A 143 18.53 16.77 3.79
N LYS A 144 17.26 16.72 4.21
CA LYS A 144 16.65 15.50 4.78
C LYS A 144 16.44 14.44 3.71
N PHE A 145 15.88 14.79 2.56
CA PHE A 145 15.68 13.84 1.46
C PHE A 145 16.98 13.20 0.98
N ALA A 146 18.07 13.96 0.90
CA ALA A 146 19.39 13.43 0.55
C ALA A 146 19.92 12.39 1.55
N ALA A 147 19.52 12.46 2.83
CA ALA A 147 19.88 11.49 3.86
C ALA A 147 19.01 10.22 3.84
N PHE A 148 17.84 10.28 3.20
CA PHE A 148 16.84 9.20 3.22
C PHE A 148 17.35 7.88 2.62
N PRO A 149 18.01 7.84 1.44
CA PRO A 149 18.56 6.59 0.88
C PRO A 149 19.54 5.90 1.82
N ALA A 150 20.46 6.67 2.42
CA ALA A 150 21.43 6.14 3.36
C ALA A 150 20.73 5.59 4.61
N ALA A 151 19.73 6.28 5.14
CA ALA A 151 18.95 5.81 6.28
C ALA A 151 18.22 4.49 6.02
N ILE A 152 17.68 4.29 4.80
CA ILE A 152 17.08 3.01 4.39
C ILE A 152 18.15 1.89 4.44
N ILE A 153 19.30 2.14 3.83
CA ILE A 153 20.39 1.16 3.75
C ILE A 153 20.94 0.82 5.14
N ASP A 154 21.17 1.81 5.99
CA ASP A 154 21.72 1.58 7.33
C ASP A 154 20.76 0.78 8.22
N THR A 155 19.45 1.04 8.08
CA THR A 155 18.43 0.41 8.90
C THR A 155 18.05 -0.99 8.40
N HIS A 156 17.98 -1.19 7.08
CA HIS A 156 17.42 -2.40 6.47
C HIS A 156 18.40 -3.16 5.57
N GLY A 157 19.58 -2.63 5.30
CA GLY A 157 20.58 -3.26 4.44
C GLY A 157 21.11 -4.58 4.98
N LYS A 158 21.17 -4.72 6.31
CA LYS A 158 21.56 -5.97 6.98
C LYS A 158 20.54 -7.10 6.78
N ASP A 159 19.28 -6.76 6.58
CA ASP A 159 18.21 -7.75 6.38
C ASP A 159 18.32 -8.44 5.01
N LEU A 160 18.95 -7.78 4.05
CA LEU A 160 19.17 -8.29 2.69
C LEU A 160 20.58 -8.84 2.47
N THR A 161 21.56 -8.39 3.27
CA THR A 161 22.94 -8.86 3.20
C THR A 161 23.15 -10.05 4.14
N VAL A 162 23.26 -11.26 3.57
CA VAL A 162 23.70 -12.43 4.34
C VAL A 162 25.16 -12.21 4.72
N SER A 163 25.40 -11.75 5.94
CA SER A 163 26.74 -11.61 6.50
C SER A 163 27.30 -13.00 6.80
N ALA A 164 28.45 -13.33 6.22
CA ALA A 164 29.18 -14.57 6.49
C ALA A 164 30.07 -14.42 7.75
N ASP A 165 29.50 -13.94 8.86
CA ASP A 165 30.22 -13.83 10.12
C ASP A 165 29.59 -14.75 11.18
N PRO A 166 30.32 -15.75 11.71
CA PRO A 166 29.77 -16.73 12.63
C PRO A 166 29.64 -16.10 14.01
N SER A 167 28.45 -15.57 14.34
CA SER A 167 28.14 -15.24 15.74
C SER A 167 27.94 -16.54 16.53
N ARG A 168 29.08 -17.07 16.97
CA ARG A 168 29.23 -17.99 18.08
C ARG A 168 28.99 -17.18 19.36
N GLN A 169 27.77 -17.18 19.89
CA GLN A 169 27.54 -16.97 21.32
C GLN A 169 26.75 -18.17 21.87
N GLY A 170 27.39 -18.81 22.85
CA GLY A 170 27.12 -20.18 23.26
C GLY A 170 25.74 -20.41 23.83
N SER A 171 25.17 -21.54 23.45
CA SER A 171 24.19 -22.24 24.26
C SER A 171 24.85 -22.65 25.60
N PRO A 172 24.30 -22.30 26.77
CA PRO A 172 24.64 -22.99 28.00
C PRO A 172 23.98 -24.38 27.94
N ALA A 173 24.77 -25.43 28.00
CA ALA A 173 24.28 -26.77 28.29
C ALA A 173 23.65 -26.81 29.70
N PRO A 174 22.58 -27.61 29.91
CA PRO A 174 21.78 -27.56 31.12
C PRO A 174 22.51 -28.20 32.30
N SER A 175 22.52 -27.51 33.44
CA SER A 175 22.83 -28.13 34.74
C SER A 175 21.61 -28.91 35.20
N GLY A 176 21.79 -30.23 35.40
CA GLY A 176 20.75 -31.08 35.99
C GLY A 176 20.56 -30.77 37.47
N ALA A 177 19.30 -30.78 37.91
CA ALA A 177 18.92 -31.09 39.28
C ALA A 177 17.43 -31.49 39.33
N SER A 178 17.16 -32.37 40.27
CA SER A 178 16.00 -33.25 40.42
C SER A 178 14.83 -32.61 41.19
N ALA A 179 13.64 -33.23 41.07
CA ALA A 179 12.49 -33.18 41.97
C ALA A 179 11.77 -31.81 42.10
N THR A 180 10.45 -31.68 42.25
CA THR A 180 9.48 -32.53 42.93
C THR A 180 8.06 -32.11 42.51
N ALA A 181 7.12 -33.03 42.65
CA ALA A 181 5.69 -32.86 42.45
C ALA A 181 5.05 -31.80 43.36
N ALA A 182 3.98 -31.16 42.88
CA ALA A 182 2.83 -30.81 43.72
C ALA A 182 1.56 -30.66 42.87
N LYS A 183 0.52 -31.37 43.29
CA LYS A 183 -0.87 -31.34 42.80
C LYS A 183 -1.64 -30.17 43.41
N SER A 184 -2.60 -29.63 42.65
CA SER A 184 -3.92 -29.16 43.11
C SER A 184 -4.76 -28.87 41.84
N THR A 185 -5.62 -29.76 41.35
CA THR A 185 -6.96 -30.15 41.84
C THR A 185 -7.97 -29.00 41.83
N GLN A 186 -8.87 -29.06 40.81
CA GLN A 186 -10.32 -28.72 40.80
C GLN A 186 -10.68 -27.27 41.14
N SER A 187 -11.69 -26.61 40.59
CA SER A 187 -12.96 -26.91 39.91
C SER A 187 -13.50 -25.51 39.48
N ASP A 188 -14.45 -25.26 38.59
CA ASP A 188 -15.64 -26.02 38.25
C ASP A 188 -16.26 -25.44 36.97
N ALA A 189 -17.07 -26.29 36.34
CA ALA A 189 -18.31 -26.06 35.58
C ALA A 189 -18.63 -24.66 35.01
N ALA A 190 -19.29 -24.53 33.85
CA ALA A 190 -19.79 -25.43 32.83
C ALA A 190 -20.51 -24.53 31.81
N LEU A 191 -20.56 -24.94 30.55
CA LEU A 191 -21.77 -24.88 29.72
C LEU A 191 -21.51 -25.73 28.47
N LYS A 192 -22.02 -26.96 28.51
CA LYS A 192 -22.21 -27.83 27.34
C LYS A 192 -23.47 -27.37 26.61
N LYS A 193 -23.51 -27.47 25.27
CA LYS A 193 -24.38 -28.44 24.54
C LYS A 193 -24.24 -28.38 23.00
N ARG A 194 -23.57 -29.42 22.48
CA ARG A 194 -23.90 -30.31 21.33
C ARG A 194 -23.94 -29.77 19.89
N ALA A 195 -23.13 -30.40 19.05
CA ALA A 195 -23.60 -31.27 17.97
C ALA A 195 -22.57 -32.39 17.68
N ASP A 196 -23.10 -33.59 17.53
CA ASP A 196 -22.54 -34.92 17.18
C ASP A 196 -22.45 -35.01 15.63
N GLY A 197 -21.57 -35.71 14.92
CA GLY A 197 -20.47 -36.61 15.20
C GLY A 197 -20.07 -37.32 13.89
N SER A 198 -18.78 -37.68 13.75
CA SER A 198 -18.24 -38.92 13.13
C SER A 198 -16.87 -38.69 12.46
N GLY A 199 -15.89 -39.50 12.86
CA GLY A 199 -14.65 -39.73 12.09
C GLY A 199 -13.35 -39.37 12.80
N ALA A 200 -12.99 -40.09 13.86
CA ALA A 200 -11.70 -39.95 14.52
C ALA A 200 -10.56 -40.64 13.72
N VAL A 201 -9.47 -39.91 13.49
CA VAL A 201 -8.12 -40.48 13.43
C VAL A 201 -7.25 -39.71 14.43
N LYS A 202 -6.78 -40.41 15.46
CA LYS A 202 -5.82 -39.89 16.43
C LYS A 202 -4.47 -39.70 15.75
N SER A 203 -3.92 -38.48 15.79
CA SER A 203 -2.47 -38.27 15.74
C SER A 203 -2.03 -37.58 17.03
N SER A 204 -1.03 -38.17 17.67
CA SER A 204 -0.32 -37.66 18.82
C SER A 204 0.50 -36.42 18.42
N GLY A 205 0.10 -35.25 18.90
CA GLY A 205 0.87 -34.01 18.76
C GLY A 205 0.50 -33.06 19.89
N VAL A 206 1.50 -32.38 20.45
CA VAL A 206 1.33 -31.31 21.44
C VAL A 206 0.26 -30.34 20.93
N ALA A 207 -0.75 -30.02 21.74
CA ALA A 207 -1.83 -29.13 21.35
C ALA A 207 -1.28 -27.71 21.11
N VAL A 208 -0.96 -27.40 19.86
CA VAL A 208 -0.59 -26.06 19.42
C VAL A 208 -1.89 -25.27 19.25
N ASN A 209 -1.98 -24.10 19.87
CA ASN A 209 -3.08 -23.17 19.58
C ASN A 209 -2.93 -22.69 18.13
N THR A 210 -3.98 -22.86 17.33
CA THR A 210 -3.97 -22.56 15.90
C THR A 210 -5.04 -21.56 15.51
N THR A 211 -4.82 -20.91 14.38
CA THR A 211 -5.72 -19.95 13.73
C THR A 211 -5.96 -20.35 12.27
N ARG A 212 -6.82 -19.59 11.58
CA ARG A 212 -7.09 -19.72 10.15
C ARG A 212 -6.60 -18.49 9.40
N VAL A 213 -5.80 -18.71 8.35
CA VAL A 213 -5.34 -17.68 7.42
C VAL A 213 -6.08 -17.85 6.10
N THR A 214 -6.58 -16.76 5.51
CA THR A 214 -7.24 -16.80 4.20
C THR A 214 -6.65 -15.74 3.28
N VAL A 215 -6.35 -16.14 2.04
CA VAL A 215 -5.84 -15.27 0.98
C VAL A 215 -6.66 -15.55 -0.28
N ASP A 216 -7.07 -14.51 -1.00
CA ASP A 216 -7.75 -14.65 -2.29
C ASP A 216 -7.15 -13.77 -3.38
N ALA A 217 -7.33 -14.19 -4.64
CA ALA A 217 -6.93 -13.46 -5.82
C ALA A 217 -7.86 -13.78 -7.00
N HIS A 218 -7.96 -12.85 -7.95
CA HIS A 218 -8.76 -13.01 -9.17
C HIS A 218 -7.82 -13.17 -10.36
N PHE A 219 -8.08 -14.14 -11.23
CA PHE A 219 -7.27 -14.38 -12.43
C PHE A 219 -8.15 -14.44 -13.68
N MET A 220 -7.70 -13.83 -14.78
CA MET A 220 -8.35 -13.92 -16.09
C MET A 220 -8.09 -15.30 -16.75
N ALA A 221 -8.61 -16.35 -16.12
CA ALA A 221 -8.46 -17.73 -16.57
C ALA A 221 -9.69 -18.56 -16.20
N PRO A 222 -10.02 -19.60 -16.99
CA PRO A 222 -11.06 -20.55 -16.61
C PRO A 222 -10.62 -21.37 -15.38
N ALA A 223 -11.57 -21.72 -14.52
CA ALA A 223 -11.30 -22.49 -13.30
C ALA A 223 -10.62 -23.84 -13.58
N ASP A 224 -10.93 -24.49 -14.72
CA ASP A 224 -10.34 -25.76 -15.12
C ASP A 224 -8.81 -25.66 -15.36
N ASP A 225 -8.36 -24.58 -15.98
CA ASP A 225 -6.92 -24.37 -16.25
C ASP A 225 -6.15 -24.03 -14.96
N LEU A 226 -6.75 -23.20 -14.10
CA LEU A 226 -6.20 -22.89 -12.78
C LEU A 226 -6.15 -24.13 -11.88
N PHE A 227 -7.17 -24.99 -11.93
CA PHE A 227 -7.18 -26.26 -11.22
C PHE A 227 -6.01 -27.13 -11.68
N GLY A 228 -5.87 -27.34 -13.00
CA GLY A 228 -4.75 -28.10 -13.56
C GLY A 228 -3.38 -27.51 -13.21
N LEU A 229 -3.21 -26.19 -13.24
CA LEU A 229 -1.96 -25.53 -12.82
C LEU A 229 -1.57 -25.81 -11.37
N LEU A 230 -2.55 -25.93 -10.49
CA LEU A 230 -2.34 -26.15 -9.06
C LEU A 230 -2.18 -27.64 -8.69
N THR A 231 -2.73 -28.56 -9.50
CA THR A 231 -2.71 -30.00 -9.19
C THR A 231 -1.78 -30.83 -10.06
N ASP A 232 -1.52 -30.44 -11.31
CA ASP A 232 -0.74 -31.26 -12.25
C ASP A 232 0.76 -31.11 -12.05
N GLU A 233 1.46 -32.22 -11.86
CA GLU A 233 2.92 -32.28 -11.67
C GLU A 233 3.71 -31.56 -12.76
N LYS A 234 3.27 -31.67 -14.02
CA LYS A 234 3.96 -31.03 -15.15
C LYS A 234 3.72 -29.52 -15.21
N ARG A 235 2.61 -29.04 -14.64
CA ARG A 235 2.19 -27.64 -14.73
C ARG A 235 2.68 -26.84 -13.53
N ILE A 236 2.70 -27.42 -12.33
CA ILE A 236 3.14 -26.77 -11.09
C ILE A 236 4.52 -26.08 -11.20
N PRO A 237 5.56 -26.67 -11.84
CA PRO A 237 6.86 -26.03 -11.99
C PRO A 237 6.83 -24.69 -12.73
N HIS A 238 5.82 -24.44 -13.56
CA HIS A 238 5.72 -23.19 -14.32
C HIS A 238 5.54 -21.99 -13.38
N TRP A 239 4.65 -22.11 -12.38
CA TRP A 239 4.38 -21.03 -11.43
C TRP A 239 5.22 -21.10 -10.15
N THR A 240 5.64 -22.30 -9.73
CA THR A 240 6.51 -22.47 -8.55
C THR A 240 7.99 -22.24 -8.86
N ARG A 241 8.38 -22.29 -10.15
CA ARG A 241 9.78 -22.20 -10.62
C ARG A 241 10.73 -23.23 -9.98
N ALA A 242 10.18 -24.28 -9.41
CA ALA A 242 10.90 -25.33 -8.72
C ALA A 242 10.33 -26.70 -9.11
N PRO A 243 11.12 -27.78 -8.98
CA PRO A 243 10.59 -29.13 -9.14
C PRO A 243 9.46 -29.38 -8.14
N ALA A 244 8.41 -30.03 -8.61
CA ALA A 244 7.28 -30.45 -7.80
C ALA A 244 7.01 -31.93 -8.03
N LYS A 245 6.43 -32.57 -7.02
CA LYS A 245 5.81 -33.89 -7.14
C LYS A 245 4.35 -33.71 -6.82
N SER A 246 3.47 -34.15 -7.70
CA SER A 246 2.03 -34.06 -7.44
C SER A 246 1.32 -35.19 -8.15
N LYS A 247 0.26 -35.69 -7.53
CA LYS A 247 -0.67 -36.62 -8.17
C LYS A 247 -2.06 -36.21 -7.72
N ALA A 248 -2.89 -35.79 -8.65
CA ALA A 248 -4.24 -35.25 -8.39
C ALA A 248 -5.23 -36.37 -8.04
N GLU A 249 -4.95 -37.11 -6.96
CA GLU A 249 -5.77 -38.22 -6.46
C GLU A 249 -5.92 -38.09 -4.94
N PRO A 250 -7.13 -38.35 -4.39
CA PRO A 250 -7.31 -38.36 -2.94
C PRO A 250 -6.37 -39.37 -2.27
N GLY A 251 -5.69 -38.93 -1.22
CA GLY A 251 -4.69 -39.70 -0.47
C GLY A 251 -3.27 -39.65 -1.03
N ALA A 252 -3.07 -39.11 -2.24
CA ALA A 252 -1.74 -39.02 -2.83
C ALA A 252 -0.88 -37.92 -2.20
N GLU A 253 0.42 -38.20 -2.05
CA GLU A 253 1.40 -37.25 -1.54
C GLU A 253 1.83 -36.24 -2.61
N TYR A 254 2.08 -35.02 -2.17
CA TYR A 254 2.61 -33.96 -3.02
C TYR A 254 3.73 -33.20 -2.31
N SER A 255 4.56 -32.55 -3.12
CA SER A 255 5.67 -31.72 -2.70
C SER A 255 5.78 -30.54 -3.64
N LEU A 256 5.72 -29.33 -3.10
CA LEU A 256 5.87 -28.07 -3.83
C LEU A 256 7.19 -27.38 -3.45
N PHE A 257 7.60 -26.41 -4.26
CA PHE A 257 8.75 -25.54 -4.02
C PHE A 257 10.05 -26.31 -3.71
N GLY A 258 10.31 -27.41 -4.43
CA GLY A 258 11.52 -28.21 -4.22
C GLY A 258 11.57 -28.99 -2.89
N GLY A 259 10.44 -29.17 -2.21
CA GLY A 259 10.38 -29.84 -0.90
C GLY A 259 9.90 -28.94 0.23
N GLY A 260 9.95 -27.62 0.05
CA GLY A 260 9.61 -26.65 1.09
C GLY A 260 8.19 -26.76 1.62
N VAL A 261 7.25 -27.27 0.81
CA VAL A 261 5.89 -27.61 1.25
C VAL A 261 5.59 -29.04 0.88
N LYS A 262 5.12 -29.81 1.85
CA LYS A 262 4.73 -31.21 1.69
C LYS A 262 3.33 -31.44 2.22
N GLY A 263 2.65 -32.44 1.66
CA GLY A 263 1.30 -32.76 2.08
C GLY A 263 0.69 -33.93 1.33
N LYS A 264 -0.60 -34.13 1.55
CA LYS A 264 -1.45 -35.13 0.90
C LYS A 264 -2.75 -34.49 0.48
N PHE A 265 -3.22 -34.81 -0.72
CA PHE A 265 -4.58 -34.45 -1.11
C PHE A 265 -5.59 -35.23 -0.26
N VAL A 266 -6.55 -34.53 0.32
CA VAL A 266 -7.61 -35.11 1.15
C VAL A 266 -8.86 -35.34 0.31
N SER A 267 -9.27 -34.32 -0.44
CA SER A 267 -10.39 -34.38 -1.39
C SER A 267 -10.10 -33.52 -2.61
N LEU A 268 -10.62 -33.94 -3.77
CA LEU A 268 -10.57 -33.17 -5.00
C LEU A 268 -11.96 -33.15 -5.61
N SER A 269 -12.46 -31.96 -5.94
CA SER A 269 -13.70 -31.72 -6.67
C SER A 269 -13.39 -30.84 -7.88
N PRO A 270 -12.77 -31.38 -8.95
CA PRO A 270 -12.42 -30.59 -10.13
C PRO A 270 -13.68 -30.02 -10.82
N PRO A 271 -13.66 -28.77 -11.34
CA PRO A 271 -12.61 -27.75 -11.22
C PRO A 271 -12.84 -26.75 -10.06
N LYS A 272 -13.72 -27.08 -9.10
CA LYS A 272 -14.25 -26.13 -8.11
C LYS A 272 -13.42 -26.02 -6.85
N GLU A 273 -12.92 -27.13 -6.31
CA GLU A 273 -12.19 -27.10 -5.05
C GLU A 273 -11.28 -28.32 -4.89
N PHE A 274 -10.26 -28.18 -4.05
CA PHE A 274 -9.52 -29.30 -3.50
C PHE A 274 -9.02 -28.97 -2.09
N VAL A 275 -9.00 -29.98 -1.23
CA VAL A 275 -8.52 -29.89 0.15
C VAL A 275 -7.29 -30.75 0.29
N GLN A 276 -6.26 -30.22 0.93
CA GLN A 276 -5.00 -30.92 1.13
C GLN A 276 -4.42 -30.63 2.51
N THR A 277 -3.70 -31.61 3.06
CA THR A 277 -2.85 -31.36 4.23
C THR A 277 -1.63 -30.56 3.80
N TRP A 278 -1.14 -29.68 4.66
CA TRP A 278 -0.10 -28.72 4.35
C TRP A 278 0.89 -28.63 5.50
N ALA A 279 2.17 -28.87 5.22
CA ALA A 279 3.24 -28.71 6.18
C ALA A 279 4.41 -27.95 5.54
N LEU A 280 4.92 -26.96 6.28
CA LEU A 280 6.08 -26.18 5.87
C LEU A 280 7.35 -26.84 6.41
N GLU A 281 8.32 -27.05 5.53
CA GLU A 281 9.68 -27.46 5.92
C GLU A 281 10.47 -26.21 6.32
N SER A 282 10.22 -25.74 7.54
CA SER A 282 10.91 -24.58 8.14
C SER A 282 11.28 -24.88 9.60
N PRO A 283 12.44 -24.41 10.10
CA PRO A 283 12.78 -24.49 11.52
C PRO A 283 11.77 -23.77 12.43
N THR A 284 11.03 -22.79 11.88
CA THR A 284 10.00 -22.04 12.60
C THR A 284 8.68 -22.79 12.66
N TRP A 285 8.39 -23.73 11.75
CA TRP A 285 7.15 -24.50 11.77
C TRP A 285 7.26 -25.68 12.75
N PRO A 286 6.27 -25.92 13.64
CA PRO A 286 6.38 -26.99 14.63
C PRO A 286 6.54 -28.37 13.97
N SER A 287 7.50 -29.17 14.45
CA SER A 287 7.76 -30.49 13.87
C SER A 287 6.55 -31.41 14.04
N GLY A 288 6.14 -32.09 12.96
CA GLY A 288 4.99 -33.00 13.00
C GLY A 288 3.63 -32.30 13.03
N HIS A 289 3.60 -30.98 12.89
CA HIS A 289 2.36 -30.21 12.77
C HIS A 289 1.95 -30.09 11.30
N SER A 290 0.72 -30.47 10.99
CA SER A 290 0.14 -30.35 9.66
C SER A 290 -1.12 -29.50 9.72
N ALA A 291 -1.18 -28.50 8.86
CA ALA A 291 -2.35 -27.67 8.63
C ALA A 291 -3.21 -28.26 7.50
N THR A 292 -4.39 -27.70 7.28
CA THR A 292 -5.30 -28.07 6.19
C THR A 292 -5.46 -26.87 5.27
N LEU A 293 -5.03 -27.00 4.02
CA LEU A 293 -5.22 -25.99 2.99
C LEU A 293 -6.42 -26.36 2.12
N THR A 294 -7.46 -25.53 2.15
CA THR A 294 -8.60 -25.60 1.24
C THR A 294 -8.43 -24.56 0.15
N THR A 295 -8.42 -25.00 -1.11
CA THR A 295 -8.37 -24.11 -2.27
C THR A 295 -9.68 -24.17 -3.02
N THR A 296 -10.36 -23.03 -3.16
CA THR A 296 -11.66 -22.92 -3.83
C THR A 296 -11.53 -22.01 -5.05
N LEU A 297 -12.11 -22.43 -6.17
CA LEU A 297 -12.13 -21.73 -7.45
C LEU A 297 -13.58 -21.39 -7.80
N GLU A 298 -13.89 -20.10 -7.76
CA GLU A 298 -15.20 -19.56 -8.09
C GLU A 298 -15.13 -18.94 -9.50
N GLN A 299 -15.68 -19.64 -10.49
CA GLN A 299 -15.72 -19.17 -11.86
C GLN A 299 -16.77 -18.08 -12.04
N GLY A 300 -16.32 -16.87 -12.41
CA GLY A 300 -17.16 -15.77 -12.86
C GLY A 300 -17.33 -15.73 -14.38
N SER A 301 -17.89 -14.63 -14.91
CA SER A 301 -18.06 -14.43 -16.36
C SER A 301 -16.73 -14.29 -17.10
N ASP A 302 -15.83 -13.47 -16.56
CA ASP A 302 -14.60 -13.05 -17.25
C ASP A 302 -13.31 -13.33 -16.45
N SER A 303 -13.46 -13.82 -15.22
CA SER A 303 -12.34 -14.18 -14.33
C SER A 303 -12.77 -15.25 -13.33
N THR A 304 -11.78 -15.91 -12.73
CA THR A 304 -11.99 -16.88 -11.65
C THR A 304 -11.35 -16.36 -10.38
N LYS A 305 -12.10 -16.34 -9.29
CA LYS A 305 -11.57 -16.05 -7.95
C LYS A 305 -11.02 -17.34 -7.34
N VAL A 306 -9.75 -17.32 -6.94
CA VAL A 306 -9.11 -18.41 -6.21
C VAL A 306 -8.92 -17.99 -4.77
N THR A 307 -9.41 -18.80 -3.84
CA THR A 307 -9.29 -18.58 -2.39
C THR A 307 -8.49 -19.71 -1.78
N TRP A 308 -7.41 -19.39 -1.08
CA TRP A 308 -6.60 -20.30 -0.27
C TRP A 308 -6.90 -20.05 1.20
N ALA A 309 -7.53 -21.02 1.86
CA ALA A 309 -7.80 -20.96 3.28
C ALA A 309 -7.00 -22.06 4.00
N LEU A 310 -6.07 -21.65 4.86
CA LEU A 310 -5.19 -22.51 5.61
C LEU A 310 -5.61 -22.55 7.08
N ASP A 311 -6.19 -23.67 7.49
CA ASP A 311 -6.58 -23.96 8.87
C ASP A 311 -5.45 -24.68 9.61
N GLY A 312 -5.17 -24.26 10.83
CA GLY A 312 -4.13 -24.91 11.63
C GLY A 312 -2.80 -24.15 11.62
N VAL A 313 -2.79 -22.85 11.34
CA VAL A 313 -1.56 -22.04 11.44
C VAL A 313 -1.26 -21.76 12.92
N PRO A 314 -0.05 -22.04 13.43
CA PRO A 314 0.33 -21.71 14.81
C PRO A 314 0.20 -20.21 15.12
N LEU A 315 -0.26 -19.87 16.33
CA LEU A 315 -0.34 -18.48 16.77
C LEU A 315 1.02 -17.76 16.66
N GLY A 316 0.99 -16.53 16.15
CA GLY A 316 2.17 -15.69 15.94
C GLY A 316 2.85 -15.86 14.57
N MET A 317 2.45 -16.86 13.77
CA MET A 317 2.96 -17.06 12.40
C MET A 317 1.98 -16.60 11.32
N GLU A 318 0.85 -16.03 11.72
CA GLU A 318 -0.27 -15.69 10.83
C GLU A 318 0.18 -14.75 9.70
N GLU A 319 0.89 -13.68 10.06
CA GLU A 319 1.36 -12.68 9.10
C GLU A 319 2.43 -13.24 8.14
N GLU A 320 3.36 -14.05 8.66
CA GLU A 320 4.39 -14.72 7.87
C GLU A 320 3.75 -15.69 6.87
N ILE A 321 2.82 -16.53 7.32
CA ILE A 321 2.16 -17.51 6.48
C ILE A 321 1.23 -16.84 5.46
N THR A 322 0.55 -15.75 5.83
CA THR A 322 -0.23 -14.92 4.90
C THR A 322 0.65 -14.37 3.79
N ARG A 323 1.79 -13.78 4.15
CA ARG A 323 2.78 -13.24 3.22
C ARG A 323 3.38 -14.33 2.33
N ASN A 324 3.63 -15.53 2.86
CA ASN A 324 4.12 -16.66 2.09
C ASN A 324 3.05 -17.18 1.11
N LEU A 325 1.78 -17.31 1.53
CA LEU A 325 0.70 -17.70 0.63
C LEU A 325 0.52 -16.67 -0.50
N GLN A 326 0.55 -15.38 -0.20
CA GLN A 326 0.52 -14.33 -1.22
C GLN A 326 1.75 -14.35 -2.14
N GLY A 327 2.95 -14.42 -1.56
CA GLY A 327 4.20 -14.34 -2.32
C GLY A 327 4.48 -15.57 -3.18
N TYR A 328 4.12 -16.76 -2.71
CA TYR A 328 4.43 -17.99 -3.45
C TYR A 328 3.26 -18.47 -4.31
N TYR A 329 2.02 -18.46 -3.80
CA TYR A 329 0.86 -18.99 -4.54
C TYR A 329 0.28 -17.92 -5.46
N VAL A 330 -0.11 -16.76 -4.91
CA VAL A 330 -0.72 -15.69 -5.71
C VAL A 330 0.27 -15.13 -6.73
N HIS A 331 1.44 -14.67 -6.27
CA HIS A 331 2.41 -14.07 -7.17
C HIS A 331 3.07 -15.10 -8.11
N GLY A 332 3.22 -16.36 -7.68
CA GLY A 332 3.66 -17.44 -8.57
C GLY A 332 2.75 -17.57 -9.80
N LEU A 333 1.42 -17.62 -9.60
CA LEU A 333 0.45 -17.65 -10.69
C LEU A 333 0.46 -16.35 -11.53
N LYS A 334 0.64 -15.18 -10.90
CA LYS A 334 0.81 -13.92 -11.65
C LYS A 334 2.05 -13.92 -12.55
N SER A 335 3.15 -14.50 -12.08
CA SER A 335 4.44 -14.47 -12.78
C SER A 335 4.45 -15.22 -14.11
N ILE A 336 3.46 -16.10 -14.34
CA ILE A 336 3.27 -16.83 -15.59
C ILE A 336 2.25 -16.16 -16.53
N GLY A 337 1.82 -14.94 -16.21
CA GLY A 337 1.01 -14.10 -17.10
C GLY A 337 -0.47 -13.99 -16.74
N TYR A 338 -0.92 -14.59 -15.63
CA TYR A 338 -2.30 -14.41 -15.17
C TYR A 338 -2.44 -13.09 -14.42
N VAL A 339 -3.03 -12.09 -15.09
CA VAL A 339 -3.24 -10.74 -14.57
C VAL A 339 -4.26 -10.77 -13.43
N GLN A 340 -3.90 -10.21 -12.27
CA GLN A 340 -4.87 -9.94 -11.22
C GLN A 340 -5.70 -8.72 -11.58
N VAL A 341 -6.99 -8.95 -11.82
CA VAL A 341 -7.96 -7.86 -11.95
C VAL A 341 -8.31 -7.42 -10.54
N SER A 342 -7.96 -6.19 -10.18
CA SER A 342 -8.60 -5.55 -9.03
C SER A 342 -10.06 -5.35 -9.41
N PRO A 343 -11.05 -5.91 -8.69
CA PRO A 343 -12.44 -5.67 -9.03
C PRO A 343 -12.66 -4.16 -8.99
N TYR A 344 -12.96 -3.57 -10.14
CA TYR A 344 -13.35 -2.18 -10.22
C TYR A 344 -14.65 -2.03 -9.44
N VAL A 345 -14.55 -1.48 -8.23
CA VAL A 345 -15.72 -1.01 -7.48
C VAL A 345 -16.00 0.38 -8.01
N PRO A 346 -17.05 0.60 -8.82
CA PRO A 346 -17.40 1.94 -9.26
C PRO A 346 -17.61 2.82 -8.03
N PRO A 347 -17.08 4.05 -8.01
CA PRO A 347 -17.33 4.97 -6.91
C PRO A 347 -18.85 5.14 -6.75
N PRO A 348 -19.36 5.21 -5.50
CA PRO A 348 -20.78 5.37 -5.25
C PRO A 348 -21.27 6.60 -6.02
N GLN A 349 -22.11 6.35 -7.04
CA GLN A 349 -22.69 7.43 -7.83
C GLN A 349 -23.49 8.31 -6.87
N LYS A 350 -23.06 9.55 -6.69
CA LYS A 350 -23.88 10.56 -6.02
C LYS A 350 -25.20 10.59 -6.77
N LYS A 351 -26.30 10.19 -6.11
CA LYS A 351 -27.64 10.35 -6.65
C LYS A 351 -27.75 11.80 -7.11
N ARG A 352 -27.87 12.00 -8.42
CA ARG A 352 -28.15 13.31 -9.00
C ARG A 352 -29.46 13.76 -8.37
N ILE A 353 -29.39 14.78 -7.52
CA ILE A 353 -30.58 15.46 -7.02
C ILE A 353 -31.30 15.96 -8.29
N PRO A 354 -32.56 15.58 -8.53
CA PRO A 354 -33.30 16.09 -9.68
C PRO A 354 -33.38 17.62 -9.55
N ASP A 355 -32.95 18.33 -10.58
CA ASP A 355 -33.18 19.77 -10.67
C ASP A 355 -34.69 20.02 -10.59
N GLU A 356 -35.06 20.90 -9.66
CA GLU A 356 -36.44 21.37 -9.47
C GLU A 356 -36.92 22.03 -10.78
N PRO A 357 -38.14 21.73 -11.26
CA PRO A 357 -38.60 22.29 -12.52
C PRO A 357 -38.82 23.80 -12.38
N GLU A 358 -38.19 24.58 -13.28
CA GLU A 358 -38.40 26.01 -13.42
C GLU A 358 -39.90 26.34 -13.47
N ARG A 359 -40.34 27.18 -12.54
CA ARG A 359 -41.70 27.71 -12.47
C ARG A 359 -41.90 28.67 -13.65
N GLY A 360 -42.52 28.17 -14.71
CA GLY A 360 -42.85 28.94 -15.91
C GLY A 360 -43.64 30.21 -15.61
N SER A 361 -43.14 31.36 -16.10
CA SER A 361 -43.90 32.61 -16.17
C SER A 361 -44.93 32.52 -17.30
N GLN A 362 -46.22 32.60 -16.96
CA GLN A 362 -47.30 32.73 -17.93
C GLN A 362 -47.25 34.08 -18.64
N SER A 363 -47.28 34.03 -19.97
CA SER A 363 -47.45 35.18 -20.86
C SER A 363 -48.93 35.62 -20.91
N GLN A 364 -49.18 36.92 -20.74
CA GLN A 364 -50.45 37.55 -21.12
C GLN A 364 -50.37 38.06 -22.57
N LYS A 365 -51.44 37.74 -23.31
CA LYS A 365 -51.71 37.94 -24.73
C LYS A 365 -51.53 39.37 -25.24
N ALA A 366 -51.07 39.49 -26.50
CA ALA A 366 -51.69 40.37 -27.49
C ALA A 366 -51.53 39.78 -28.90
N ALA A 367 -52.64 39.80 -29.65
CA ALA A 367 -52.84 39.09 -30.90
C ALA A 367 -52.20 39.79 -32.11
N ALA A 368 -51.68 39.00 -33.05
CA ALA A 368 -51.36 39.45 -34.39
C ALA A 368 -52.54 39.11 -35.33
N VAL A 369 -53.17 40.14 -35.88
CA VAL A 369 -54.02 40.04 -37.07
C VAL A 369 -53.23 40.61 -38.23
N GLY A 370 -52.92 39.78 -39.22
CA GLY A 370 -52.31 40.24 -40.47
C GLY A 370 -53.39 40.61 -41.49
N PHE A 371 -53.13 41.64 -42.29
CA PHE A 371 -53.61 41.77 -43.68
C PHE A 371 -52.94 42.98 -44.38
N GLY A 372 -52.51 42.80 -45.64
CA GLY A 372 -52.68 43.80 -46.70
C GLY A 372 -51.55 44.79 -47.06
N SER A 373 -50.81 44.45 -48.13
CA SER A 373 -50.38 45.28 -49.28
C SER A 373 -50.02 46.77 -49.17
N ASN A 374 -48.82 47.09 -49.69
CA ASN A 374 -48.37 48.28 -50.47
C ASN A 374 -49.15 49.61 -50.38
N THR A 375 -48.48 50.70 -49.99
CA THR A 375 -48.22 51.94 -50.81
C THR A 375 -47.74 53.13 -49.96
N CYS A 376 -46.74 53.85 -50.49
CA CYS A 376 -46.48 55.31 -50.51
C CYS A 376 -46.54 56.24 -49.26
N ALA A 377 -45.78 57.34 -49.41
CA ALA A 377 -45.69 58.61 -48.65
C ALA A 377 -44.70 58.58 -47.45
N ALA A 378 -43.52 59.23 -47.45
CA ALA A 378 -43.10 60.56 -47.90
C ALA A 378 -43.78 61.73 -47.14
N LEU A 379 -42.93 62.57 -46.53
CA LEU A 379 -43.19 63.88 -45.88
C LEU A 379 -43.84 63.77 -44.49
N GLY A 380 -43.33 64.35 -43.40
CA GLY A 380 -42.26 65.31 -43.20
C GLY A 380 -42.64 66.16 -41.99
N PHE A 381 -41.73 66.40 -41.06
CA PHE A 381 -41.68 67.67 -40.33
C PHE A 381 -40.24 67.88 -39.86
N ALA A 382 -39.66 68.93 -40.41
CA ALA A 382 -38.34 69.42 -40.13
C ALA A 382 -38.37 70.44 -38.98
N VAL A 383 -37.15 70.69 -38.47
CA VAL A 383 -36.69 71.90 -37.77
C VAL A 383 -37.00 72.00 -36.27
N LEU A 384 -35.97 71.75 -35.46
CA LEU A 384 -35.25 72.78 -34.68
C LEU A 384 -34.13 72.09 -33.86
N VAL A 385 -32.89 72.20 -34.34
CA VAL A 385 -31.81 73.03 -33.74
C VAL A 385 -31.19 72.37 -32.49
N PHE A 386 -30.07 71.65 -32.67
CA PHE A 386 -28.67 72.12 -32.63
C PHE A 386 -28.12 72.33 -31.20
N GLY A 387 -26.98 71.70 -30.90
CA GLY A 387 -26.16 72.10 -29.75
C GLY A 387 -25.27 71.02 -29.16
N ALA A 388 -24.34 70.48 -29.95
CA ALA A 388 -23.19 69.74 -29.45
C ALA A 388 -22.24 70.67 -28.67
N ALA A 389 -21.47 70.07 -27.76
CA ALA A 389 -20.08 70.39 -27.39
C ALA A 389 -19.66 71.87 -27.30
N PHE A 390 -19.20 72.30 -26.11
CA PHE A 390 -17.88 72.93 -25.87
C PHE A 390 -17.85 73.62 -24.49
N ALA A 391 -16.74 73.38 -23.77
CA ALA A 391 -16.02 74.30 -22.89
C ALA A 391 -16.71 75.00 -21.69
N LEU A 392 -16.44 74.45 -20.49
CA LEU A 392 -15.87 75.12 -19.29
C LEU A 392 -16.62 76.39 -18.73
N PRO A 393 -16.13 77.05 -17.67
CA PRO A 393 -16.38 76.76 -16.25
C PRO A 393 -16.98 77.99 -15.51
N TYR A 394 -17.70 77.83 -14.40
CA TYR A 394 -17.62 78.78 -13.26
C TYR A 394 -18.65 78.46 -12.16
N ILE A 395 -18.15 78.46 -10.92
CA ILE A 395 -18.78 78.99 -9.71
C ILE A 395 -20.10 78.36 -9.25
N TYR A 396 -20.01 77.58 -8.18
CA TYR A 396 -20.72 77.92 -6.94
C TYR A 396 -19.77 77.72 -5.75
N GLY A 397 -19.55 78.80 -5.00
CA GLY A 397 -18.80 78.79 -3.75
C GLY A 397 -19.69 78.42 -2.56
N ARG A 398 -19.17 77.52 -1.69
CA ARG A 398 -18.87 77.68 -0.25
C ARG A 398 -19.85 78.45 0.67
N PRO A 399 -19.76 78.15 1.98
CA PRO A 399 -20.36 77.04 2.73
C PRO A 399 -21.65 77.43 3.47
#